data_AF-D9SKS2-F1
#
_entry.id   AF-D9SKS2-F1
#
_cell.length_a   1.000
_cell.length_b   1.000
_cell.length_c   1.000
_cell.angle_alpha   90.00
_cell.angle_beta   90.00
_cell.angle_gamma   90.00
#
_symmetry.space_group_name_H-M   'P 1'
#
loop_
_entity.id
_entity.type
_entity.pdbx_description
1 polymer ?
#
loop_
_entity_poly.entity_id
_entity_poly.type
_entity_poly.pdbx_seq_one_letter_code
_entity_poly.pdbx_strand_id
1 'polypeptide(L)'
;MEIAISKEFMYKETKKLIQYIFGLPESISIEIKGILISSSKDEQKIIKAINKCYNDAYSDVDIEMKIKLNETEYNNNSPIYSDCISSLGFQDDILGMSHYRTESHGEVIRVCKMNGMRFNLIVNALCKEETVTLPHGYVVESLEKADNFWFIAVQALGKLMRKDYLISTHLTHMLVQETLVLQMNIRDNEKNTNVHRYGYAEKLNYLSIYNDESTMPSFLKVSDETYNHISKLLYSAVKSYDGLSVSLNDLYKSRIEKYLAIWEFYCKE
;
A
#
# COMPACT_ATOMS: atom_id res chain seq x y z
N MET A 1 -12.40 -15.10 0.47
CA MET A 1 -13.06 -13.78 0.32
C MET A 1 -12.98 -13.44 -1.15
N GLU A 2 -14.12 -13.30 -1.82
CA GLU A 2 -14.15 -12.93 -3.23
C GLU A 2 -13.82 -11.43 -3.36
N ILE A 3 -12.79 -11.11 -4.14
CA ILE A 3 -12.38 -9.72 -4.39
C ILE A 3 -13.13 -9.25 -5.64
N ALA A 4 -13.75 -8.08 -5.54
CA ALA A 4 -14.47 -7.45 -6.65
C ALA A 4 -14.27 -5.93 -6.59
N ILE A 5 -13.41 -5.38 -7.46
CA ILE A 5 -13.06 -3.95 -7.48
C ILE A 5 -13.84 -3.26 -8.61
N SER A 6 -15.16 -3.22 -8.45
CA SER A 6 -16.05 -2.50 -9.37
C SER A 6 -16.19 -1.03 -8.97
N LYS A 7 -16.71 -0.20 -9.88
CA LYS A 7 -17.06 1.19 -9.56
C LYS A 7 -18.04 1.30 -8.38
N GLU A 8 -19.01 0.37 -8.28
CA GLU A 8 -19.95 0.32 -7.17
C GLU A 8 -19.25 -0.03 -5.85
N PHE A 9 -18.31 -0.97 -5.89
CA PHE A 9 -17.49 -1.33 -4.74
C PHE A 9 -16.62 -0.16 -4.28
N MET A 10 -15.95 0.52 -5.22
CA MET A 10 -15.18 1.74 -4.96
C MET A 10 -16.05 2.83 -4.30
N TYR A 11 -17.28 3.02 -4.76
CA TYR A 11 -18.23 3.94 -4.13
C TYR A 11 -18.53 3.55 -2.68
N LYS A 12 -18.85 2.26 -2.43
CA LYS A 12 -19.16 1.77 -1.08
C LYS A 12 -17.99 1.97 -0.11
N GLU A 13 -16.78 1.58 -0.52
CA GLU A 13 -15.58 1.72 0.32
C GLU A 13 -15.20 3.18 0.55
N THR A 14 -15.30 4.03 -0.48
CA THR A 14 -15.04 5.47 -0.35
C THR A 14 -16.06 6.14 0.56
N LYS A 15 -17.35 5.79 0.46
CA LYS A 15 -18.39 6.33 1.33
C LYS A 15 -18.13 5.98 2.80
N LYS A 16 -17.73 4.74 3.10
CA LYS A 16 -17.35 4.33 4.46
C LYS A 16 -16.19 5.16 4.97
N LEU A 17 -15.13 5.32 4.18
CA LEU A 17 -13.97 6.12 4.57
C LEU A 17 -14.33 7.58 4.83
N ILE A 18 -15.15 8.19 3.96
CA ILE A 18 -15.70 9.54 4.16
C ILE A 18 -16.49 9.64 5.48
N GLN A 19 -17.27 8.60 5.84
CA GLN A 19 -17.99 8.57 7.13
C GLN A 19 -17.04 8.58 8.32
N TYR A 20 -15.95 7.79 8.26
CA TYR A 20 -14.91 7.81 9.29
C TYR A 20 -14.27 9.19 9.40
N ILE A 21 -13.83 9.76 8.29
CA ILE A 21 -13.15 11.06 8.27
C ILE A 21 -14.03 12.18 8.83
N PHE A 22 -15.30 12.28 8.40
CA PHE A 22 -16.21 13.29 8.96
C PHE A 22 -16.59 13.04 10.43
N GLY A 23 -16.34 11.85 10.96
CA GLY A 23 -16.48 11.55 12.39
C GLY A 23 -15.34 12.09 13.24
N LEU A 24 -14.22 12.50 12.63
CA LEU A 24 -13.07 13.05 13.34
C LEU A 24 -13.32 14.50 13.77
N PRO A 25 -13.01 14.88 15.03
CA PRO A 25 -13.27 16.22 15.54
C PRO A 25 -12.47 17.32 14.82
N GLU A 26 -11.33 16.98 14.24
CA GLU A 26 -10.45 17.86 13.49
C GLU A 26 -10.85 18.03 12.02
N SER A 27 -11.74 17.19 11.47
CA SER A 27 -12.10 17.22 10.06
C SER A 27 -12.89 18.49 9.69
N ILE A 28 -12.39 19.25 8.70
CA ILE A 28 -13.06 20.44 8.17
C ILE A 28 -13.82 20.11 6.89
N SER A 29 -13.14 19.53 5.91
CA SER A 29 -13.71 19.27 4.59
C SER A 29 -12.96 18.17 3.85
N ILE A 30 -13.66 17.50 2.94
CA ILE A 30 -13.09 16.50 2.05
C ILE A 30 -13.30 16.94 0.60
N GLU A 31 -12.28 16.80 -0.23
CA GLU A 31 -12.34 17.04 -1.66
C GLU A 31 -11.84 15.81 -2.42
N ILE A 32 -12.55 15.42 -3.48
CA ILE A 32 -12.15 14.30 -4.34
C ILE A 32 -12.20 14.77 -5.79
N LYS A 33 -11.04 14.83 -6.47
CA LYS A 33 -10.90 15.28 -7.87
C LYS A 33 -11.62 16.63 -8.16
N GLY A 34 -11.41 17.64 -7.31
CA GLY A 34 -12.03 18.96 -7.50
C GLY A 34 -13.47 19.08 -6.98
N ILE A 35 -14.01 18.04 -6.32
CA ILE A 35 -15.41 18.01 -5.87
C ILE A 35 -15.44 18.04 -4.34
N LEU A 36 -15.90 19.17 -3.80
CA LEU A 36 -16.09 19.37 -2.37
C LEU A 36 -17.26 18.53 -1.84
N ILE A 37 -16.93 17.54 -1.02
CA ILE A 37 -17.88 16.73 -0.26
C ILE A 37 -18.11 17.44 1.07
N SER A 38 -19.38 17.76 1.40
CA SER A 38 -19.73 18.51 2.61
C SER A 38 -20.22 17.59 3.73
N SER A 39 -20.63 16.37 3.40
CA SER A 39 -21.04 15.35 4.36
C SER A 39 -20.95 13.96 3.75
N SER A 40 -20.97 12.92 4.59
CA SER A 40 -21.09 11.52 4.13
C SER A 40 -22.44 11.17 3.50
N LYS A 41 -23.42 12.08 3.59
CA LYS A 41 -24.74 11.97 2.96
C LYS A 41 -24.81 12.63 1.58
N ASP A 42 -23.74 13.29 1.11
CA ASP A 42 -23.66 13.94 -0.20
C ASP A 42 -23.52 12.92 -1.35
N GLU A 43 -24.45 11.97 -1.46
CA GLU A 43 -24.32 10.79 -2.33
C GLU A 43 -24.06 11.17 -3.80
N GLN A 44 -24.76 12.17 -4.32
CA GLN A 44 -24.59 12.62 -5.71
C GLN A 44 -23.18 13.15 -5.98
N LYS A 45 -22.58 13.88 -5.04
CA LYS A 45 -21.22 14.40 -5.19
C LYS A 45 -20.19 13.28 -5.08
N ILE A 46 -20.39 12.34 -4.15
CA ILE A 46 -19.52 11.17 -4.01
C ILE A 46 -19.55 10.34 -5.30
N ILE A 47 -20.75 10.04 -5.84
CA ILE A 47 -20.89 9.33 -7.13
C ILE A 47 -20.16 10.08 -8.25
N LYS A 48 -20.35 11.41 -8.35
CA LYS A 48 -19.68 12.24 -9.34
C LYS A 48 -18.16 12.17 -9.22
N ALA A 49 -17.62 12.16 -8.00
CA ALA A 49 -16.20 12.05 -7.75
C ALA A 49 -15.65 10.66 -8.10
N ILE A 50 -16.34 9.59 -7.70
CA ILE A 50 -15.97 8.21 -8.06
C ILE A 50 -15.96 8.02 -9.58
N ASN A 51 -16.92 8.61 -10.30
CA ASN A 51 -16.93 8.58 -11.77
C ASN A 51 -15.69 9.23 -12.40
N LYS A 52 -15.06 10.21 -11.74
CA LYS A 52 -13.81 10.82 -12.20
C LYS A 52 -12.57 10.00 -11.81
N CYS A 53 -12.63 9.25 -10.71
CA CYS A 53 -11.51 8.43 -10.25
C CYS A 53 -11.43 7.09 -11.00
N TYR A 54 -12.58 6.45 -11.22
CA TYR A 54 -12.64 5.09 -11.75
C TYR A 54 -12.45 5.05 -13.26
N ASN A 55 -11.29 4.56 -13.68
CA ASN A 55 -11.02 4.21 -15.08
C ASN A 55 -11.07 2.68 -15.29
N ASP A 56 -10.59 1.93 -14.30
CA ASP A 56 -10.46 0.48 -14.30
C ASP A 56 -10.38 -0.05 -12.84
N ALA A 57 -10.28 -1.37 -12.69
CA ALA A 57 -10.07 -2.04 -11.39
C ALA A 57 -8.75 -1.68 -10.69
N TYR A 58 -7.84 -0.97 -11.38
CA TYR A 58 -6.54 -0.55 -10.88
C TYR A 58 -6.52 0.95 -10.54
N SER A 59 -7.68 1.58 -10.39
CA SER A 59 -7.78 3.02 -10.12
C SER A 59 -7.67 3.32 -8.63
N ASP A 60 -6.96 4.38 -8.29
CA ASP A 60 -6.88 4.92 -6.93
C ASP A 60 -8.00 5.95 -6.70
N VAL A 61 -8.39 6.16 -5.45
CA VAL A 61 -9.23 7.29 -5.05
C VAL A 61 -8.36 8.34 -4.37
N ASP A 62 -8.23 9.51 -5.00
CA ASP A 62 -7.49 10.65 -4.45
C ASP A 62 -8.43 11.48 -3.56
N ILE A 63 -8.17 11.47 -2.26
CA ILE A 63 -8.96 12.17 -1.23
C ILE A 63 -8.07 13.23 -0.61
N GLU A 64 -8.45 14.49 -0.79
CA GLU A 64 -7.85 15.60 -0.06
C GLU A 64 -8.69 15.91 1.17
N MET A 65 -8.04 15.91 2.32
CA MET A 65 -8.62 16.18 3.62
C MET A 65 -8.06 17.49 4.16
N LYS A 66 -8.94 18.40 4.56
CA LYS A 66 -8.56 19.59 5.33
C LYS A 66 -8.94 19.36 6.77
N ILE A 67 -7.97 19.54 7.67
CA ILE A 67 -8.14 19.33 9.10
C ILE A 67 -7.70 20.55 9.90
N LYS A 68 -8.17 20.68 11.14
CA LYS A 68 -7.82 21.75 12.08
C LYS A 68 -7.00 21.17 13.24
N LEU A 69 -5.74 21.56 13.39
CA LEU A 69 -4.85 21.04 14.45
C LEU A 69 -4.34 22.15 15.37
N ASN A 70 -3.92 21.75 16.57
CA ASN A 70 -3.30 22.67 17.51
C ASN A 70 -1.86 23.00 17.08
N GLU A 71 -1.47 24.27 17.14
CA GLU A 71 -0.11 24.74 16.80
C GLU A 71 1.00 24.11 17.66
N THR A 72 0.66 23.67 18.88
CA THR A 72 1.62 23.04 19.80
C THR A 72 1.88 21.57 19.54
N GLU A 73 1.05 20.91 18.72
CA GLU A 73 1.17 19.46 18.44
C GLU A 73 1.68 19.17 17.03
N TYR A 74 1.44 20.09 16.10
CA TYR A 74 1.92 19.95 14.74
C TYR A 74 3.17 20.80 14.53
N ASN A 75 4.28 20.14 14.25
CA ASN A 75 5.41 20.78 13.58
C ASN A 75 5.44 20.31 12.12
N ASN A 76 6.01 21.13 11.23
CA ASN A 76 6.13 20.82 9.80
C ASN A 76 6.98 19.56 9.50
N ASN A 77 7.55 18.91 10.52
CA ASN A 77 8.39 17.73 10.40
C ASN A 77 7.73 16.45 10.96
N SER A 78 6.65 16.54 11.75
CA SER A 78 5.97 15.39 12.35
C SER A 78 4.86 14.85 11.44
N PRO A 79 4.75 13.52 11.25
CA PRO A 79 3.59 12.93 10.59
C PRO A 79 2.30 13.23 11.37
N ILE A 80 1.19 13.43 10.67
CA ILE A 80 -0.13 13.66 11.27
C ILE A 80 -0.84 12.32 11.43
N TYR A 81 -1.05 11.60 10.32
CA TYR A 81 -1.86 10.38 10.31
C TYR A 81 -1.12 9.11 9.92
N SER A 82 0.10 9.14 9.37
CA SER A 82 0.83 7.90 9.08
C SER A 82 0.98 7.03 10.33
N ASP A 83 1.18 7.69 11.48
CA ASP A 83 1.36 7.04 12.78
C ASP A 83 0.03 6.67 13.47
N CYS A 84 -1.10 7.17 12.96
CA CYS A 84 -2.42 6.87 13.51
C CYS A 84 -3.42 6.52 12.41
N ILE A 85 -2.96 5.77 11.40
CA ILE A 85 -3.77 5.38 10.23
C ILE A 85 -5.02 4.56 10.65
N SER A 86 -4.98 3.91 11.80
CA SER A 86 -6.14 3.24 12.42
C SER A 86 -7.28 4.22 12.73
N SER A 87 -6.98 5.46 13.11
CA SER A 87 -7.96 6.53 13.35
C SER A 87 -8.73 6.91 12.08
N LEU A 88 -8.14 6.69 10.90
CA LEU A 88 -8.81 6.86 9.60
C LEU A 88 -9.65 5.65 9.19
N GLY A 89 -9.81 4.65 10.05
CA GLY A 89 -10.65 3.47 9.81
C GLY A 89 -9.96 2.34 9.04
N PHE A 90 -8.62 2.31 9.00
CA PHE A 90 -7.85 1.25 8.33
C PHE A 90 -7.33 0.14 9.26
N GLN A 91 -7.88 0.02 10.47
CA GLN A 91 -7.43 -0.98 11.45
C GLN A 91 -7.48 -2.41 10.86
N ASP A 92 -6.34 -3.10 10.85
CA ASP A 92 -6.14 -4.46 10.34
C ASP A 92 -6.54 -4.70 8.86
N ASP A 93 -6.80 -3.63 8.09
CA ASP A 93 -7.30 -3.69 6.71
C ASP A 93 -6.28 -3.10 5.70
N ILE A 94 -4.99 -3.13 6.05
CA ILE A 94 -3.90 -2.63 5.22
C ILE A 94 -3.09 -3.81 4.67
N LEU A 95 -3.11 -3.97 3.35
CA LEU A 95 -2.18 -4.85 2.66
C LEU A 95 -0.80 -4.20 2.55
N GLY A 96 -0.76 -2.93 2.16
CA GLY A 96 0.46 -2.14 2.08
C GLY A 96 0.19 -0.65 2.14
N MET A 97 1.15 0.11 2.62
CA MET A 97 1.07 1.57 2.78
C MET A 97 2.40 2.22 2.42
N SER A 98 2.34 3.41 1.84
CA SER A 98 3.49 4.29 1.66
C SER A 98 3.12 5.68 2.15
N HIS A 99 4.05 6.36 2.82
CA HIS A 99 3.86 7.68 3.36
C HIS A 99 5.03 8.58 2.97
N TYR A 100 4.72 9.81 2.56
CA TYR A 100 5.72 10.85 2.33
C TYR A 100 5.07 12.21 2.51
N ARG A 101 5.91 13.22 2.72
CA ARG A 101 5.48 14.61 2.85
C ARG A 101 5.94 15.43 1.65
N THR A 102 5.14 16.41 1.26
CA THR A 102 5.51 17.39 0.24
C THR A 102 5.25 18.80 0.76
N GLU A 103 6.08 19.76 0.35
CA GLU A 103 5.88 21.17 0.72
C GLU A 103 4.55 21.72 0.20
N SER A 104 4.08 21.21 -0.94
CA SER A 104 2.89 21.72 -1.65
C SER A 104 1.57 21.09 -1.24
N HIS A 105 1.57 19.86 -0.73
CA HIS A 105 0.34 19.09 -0.44
C HIS A 105 0.31 18.52 1.00
N GLY A 106 1.21 18.95 1.88
CA GLY A 106 1.27 18.44 3.24
C GLY A 106 1.67 16.96 3.28
N GLU A 107 1.00 16.18 4.13
CA GLU A 107 1.24 14.75 4.28
C GLU A 107 0.45 13.94 3.24
N VAL A 108 1.10 12.97 2.61
CA VAL A 108 0.47 12.06 1.65
C VAL A 108 0.62 10.62 2.12
N ILE A 109 -0.51 9.95 2.32
CA ILE A 109 -0.58 8.55 2.74
C ILE A 109 -1.28 7.75 1.64
N ARG A 110 -0.59 6.77 1.08
CA ARG A 110 -1.11 5.89 0.04
C ARG A 110 -1.35 4.51 0.63
N VAL A 111 -2.59 4.04 0.60
CA VAL A 111 -3.01 2.78 1.22
C VAL A 111 -3.55 1.83 0.16
N CYS A 112 -3.07 0.59 0.19
CA CYS A 112 -3.68 -0.55 -0.49
C CYS A 112 -4.34 -1.43 0.57
N LYS A 113 -5.65 -1.60 0.50
CA LYS A 113 -6.44 -2.40 1.43
C LYS A 113 -6.33 -3.90 1.15
N MET A 114 -6.68 -4.74 2.13
CA MET A 114 -6.72 -6.20 1.95
C MET A 114 -7.77 -6.68 0.94
N ASN A 115 -8.74 -5.83 0.59
CA ASN A 115 -9.72 -6.06 -0.46
C ASN A 115 -9.29 -5.50 -1.85
N GLY A 116 -8.07 -4.97 -1.96
CA GLY A 116 -7.51 -4.42 -3.19
C GLY A 116 -7.93 -3.00 -3.54
N MET A 117 -8.79 -2.35 -2.76
CA MET A 117 -9.06 -0.91 -2.91
C MET A 117 -7.82 -0.08 -2.56
N ARG A 118 -7.65 1.03 -3.26
CA ARG A 118 -6.48 1.89 -3.10
C ARG A 118 -6.90 3.34 -2.93
N PHE A 119 -6.30 3.99 -1.93
CA PHE A 119 -6.60 5.36 -1.55
C PHE A 119 -5.31 6.16 -1.48
N ASN A 120 -5.33 7.36 -2.04
CA ASN A 120 -4.30 8.38 -1.83
C ASN A 120 -4.93 9.46 -0.97
N LEU A 121 -4.50 9.57 0.29
CA LEU A 121 -4.97 10.54 1.25
C LEU A 121 -3.97 11.70 1.29
N ILE A 122 -4.44 12.89 1.00
CA ILE A 122 -3.66 14.13 1.04
C ILE A 122 -4.18 14.92 2.22
N VAL A 123 -3.35 15.12 3.25
CA VAL A 123 -3.76 15.73 4.51
C VAL A 123 -3.16 17.13 4.62
N ASN A 124 -4.06 18.11 4.58
CA ASN A 124 -3.75 19.53 4.70
C ASN A 124 -4.20 20.06 6.07
N ALA A 125 -3.24 20.34 6.94
CA ALA A 125 -3.51 20.87 8.28
C ALA A 125 -3.58 22.41 8.30
N LEU A 126 -4.60 22.94 8.96
CA LEU A 126 -4.70 24.33 9.36
C LEU A 126 -4.43 24.43 10.87
N CYS A 127 -3.30 24.99 11.25
CA CYS A 127 -2.92 25.16 12.65
C CYS A 127 -3.62 26.38 13.27
N LYS A 128 -4.25 26.19 14.43
CA LYS A 128 -4.89 27.26 15.23
C LYS A 128 -4.75 26.95 16.72
N GLU A 129 -4.56 27.98 17.56
CA GLU A 129 -4.33 27.82 19.02
C GLU A 129 -5.45 27.08 19.79
N GLU A 130 -6.72 27.22 19.38
CA GLU A 130 -7.90 26.72 20.10
C GLU A 130 -8.52 25.44 19.48
N THR A 131 -7.78 24.32 19.46
CA THR A 131 -8.30 23.06 18.89
C THR A 131 -7.97 21.80 19.67
N VAL A 132 -8.78 20.77 19.36
CA VAL A 132 -8.71 19.40 19.87
C VAL A 132 -7.32 18.80 19.63
N THR A 133 -6.89 18.06 20.64
CA THR A 133 -5.62 17.34 20.71
C THR A 133 -5.72 16.00 20.00
N LEU A 134 -4.78 15.65 19.11
CA LEU A 134 -4.77 14.32 18.49
C LEU A 134 -4.14 13.29 19.42
N PRO A 135 -4.73 12.09 19.59
CA PRO A 135 -4.09 11.02 20.34
C PRO A 135 -2.99 10.38 19.47
N HIS A 136 -1.78 10.93 19.50
CA HIS A 136 -0.64 10.33 18.82
C HIS A 136 -0.16 9.08 19.58
N GLY A 137 -0.34 7.91 18.99
CA GLY A 137 0.31 6.66 19.40
C GLY A 137 1.54 6.42 18.52
N TYR A 138 2.68 6.09 19.12
CA TYR A 138 3.91 5.77 18.39
C TYR A 138 3.75 4.47 17.59
N VAL A 139 4.03 4.48 16.28
CA VAL A 139 4.00 3.27 15.44
C VAL A 139 5.34 2.53 15.52
N VAL A 140 5.25 1.20 15.57
CA VAL A 140 6.42 0.31 15.59
C VAL A 140 7.07 0.28 14.20
N GLU A 141 8.29 0.81 14.11
CA GLU A 141 9.12 0.97 12.89
C GLU A 141 9.29 -0.31 12.03
N SER A 142 9.19 -1.51 12.63
CA SER A 142 9.43 -2.78 11.92
C SER A 142 8.31 -3.19 10.95
N LEU A 143 7.11 -2.63 11.06
CA LEU A 143 5.99 -2.90 10.12
C LEU A 143 6.02 -1.99 8.89
N GLU A 144 6.67 -0.83 8.97
CA GLU A 144 6.67 0.19 7.91
C GLU A 144 7.33 -0.31 6.61
N LYS A 145 8.47 -1.01 6.72
CA LYS A 145 9.14 -1.58 5.53
C LYS A 145 8.29 -2.63 4.83
N ALA A 146 7.58 -3.46 5.60
CA ALA A 146 6.66 -4.45 5.05
C ALA A 146 5.48 -3.76 4.37
N ASP A 147 4.91 -2.73 4.99
CA ASP A 147 3.84 -1.94 4.40
C ASP A 147 4.26 -1.33 3.06
N ASN A 148 5.45 -0.74 2.98
CA ASN A 148 5.96 -0.16 1.74
C ASN A 148 6.24 -1.23 0.67
N PHE A 149 6.80 -2.38 1.05
CA PHE A 149 7.01 -3.51 0.14
C PHE A 149 5.69 -3.95 -0.51
N TRP A 150 4.66 -4.19 0.30
CA TRP A 150 3.36 -4.63 -0.22
C TRP A 150 2.66 -3.56 -1.04
N PHE A 151 2.82 -2.29 -0.69
CA PHE A 151 2.33 -1.18 -1.49
C PHE A 151 2.95 -1.22 -2.90
N ILE A 152 4.28 -1.32 -2.99
CA ILE A 152 5.01 -1.41 -4.26
C ILE A 152 4.58 -2.66 -5.04
N ALA A 153 4.36 -3.81 -4.37
CA ALA A 153 3.90 -5.05 -5.00
C ALA A 153 2.54 -4.90 -5.69
N VAL A 154 1.59 -4.20 -5.07
CA VAL A 154 0.27 -3.92 -5.68
C VAL A 154 0.40 -2.96 -6.86
N GLN A 155 1.27 -1.96 -6.78
CA GLN A 155 1.54 -1.04 -7.89
C GLN A 155 2.20 -1.75 -9.08
N ALA A 156 3.22 -2.58 -8.83
CA ALA A 156 3.89 -3.38 -9.85
C ALA A 156 2.90 -4.28 -10.60
N LEU A 157 1.99 -4.91 -9.85
CA LEU A 157 0.92 -5.74 -10.39
C LEU A 157 -0.07 -4.93 -11.25
N GLY A 158 -0.59 -3.80 -10.75
CA GLY A 158 -1.50 -2.96 -11.54
C GLY A 158 -0.85 -2.45 -12.85
N LYS A 159 0.45 -2.14 -12.81
CA LYS A 159 1.22 -1.75 -14.00
C LYS A 159 1.39 -2.90 -14.99
N LEU A 160 1.65 -4.11 -14.48
CA LEU A 160 1.72 -5.32 -15.30
C LEU A 160 0.42 -5.56 -16.06
N MET A 161 -0.72 -5.43 -15.37
CA MET A 161 -2.04 -5.65 -15.96
C MET A 161 -2.38 -4.61 -17.03
N ARG A 162 -1.94 -3.35 -16.85
CA ARG A 162 -2.06 -2.28 -17.85
C ARG A 162 -1.05 -2.39 -19.00
N LYS A 163 -0.23 -3.46 -19.04
CA LYS A 163 0.86 -3.66 -20.02
C LYS A 163 1.93 -2.57 -20.00
N ASP A 164 2.07 -1.87 -18.87
CA ASP A 164 3.15 -0.92 -18.61
C ASP A 164 4.37 -1.68 -18.08
N TYR A 165 4.99 -2.46 -18.99
CA TYR A 165 6.04 -3.42 -18.62
C TYR A 165 7.29 -2.74 -18.07
N LEU A 166 7.66 -1.56 -18.56
CA LEU A 166 8.84 -0.85 -18.06
C LEU A 166 8.69 -0.48 -16.58
N ILE A 167 7.55 0.12 -16.21
CA ILE A 167 7.31 0.49 -14.80
C ILE A 167 7.09 -0.77 -13.96
N SER A 168 6.36 -1.75 -14.47
CA SER A 168 6.14 -3.01 -13.74
C SER A 168 7.46 -3.71 -13.42
N THR A 169 8.32 -3.93 -14.42
CA THR A 169 9.65 -4.53 -14.25
C THR A 169 10.52 -3.73 -13.28
N HIS A 170 10.53 -2.40 -13.40
CA HIS A 170 11.28 -1.54 -12.50
C HIS A 170 10.87 -1.75 -11.04
N LEU A 171 9.56 -1.67 -10.74
CA LEU A 171 9.04 -1.88 -9.39
C LEU A 171 9.29 -3.31 -8.90
N THR A 172 9.14 -4.31 -9.77
CA THR A 172 9.45 -5.71 -9.44
C THR A 172 10.91 -5.91 -9.05
N HIS A 173 11.87 -5.26 -9.74
CA HIS A 173 13.28 -5.34 -9.34
C HIS A 173 13.54 -4.69 -7.99
N MET A 174 12.85 -3.60 -7.64
CA MET A 174 12.94 -3.03 -6.29
C MET A 174 12.48 -4.05 -5.23
N LEU A 175 11.40 -4.79 -5.48
CA LEU A 175 10.93 -5.85 -4.57
C LEU A 175 11.95 -6.99 -4.43
N VAL A 176 12.61 -7.38 -5.54
CA VAL A 176 13.69 -8.38 -5.47
C VAL A 176 14.85 -7.86 -4.61
N GLN A 177 15.24 -6.59 -4.76
CA GLN A 177 16.28 -5.98 -3.94
C GLN A 177 15.91 -5.98 -2.44
N GLU A 178 14.70 -5.59 -2.08
CA GLU A 178 14.22 -5.64 -0.68
C GLU A 178 14.23 -7.07 -0.12
N THR A 179 13.86 -8.06 -0.95
CA THR A 179 13.93 -9.47 -0.57
C THR A 179 15.37 -9.92 -0.29
N LEU A 180 16.32 -9.47 -1.12
CA LEU A 180 17.75 -9.75 -0.92
C LEU A 180 18.27 -9.09 0.35
N VAL A 181 17.87 -7.86 0.64
CA VAL A 181 18.20 -7.17 1.90
C VAL A 181 17.71 -7.96 3.10
N LEU A 182 16.48 -8.45 3.05
CA LEU A 182 15.91 -9.27 4.11
C LEU A 182 16.69 -10.57 4.32
N GLN A 183 17.09 -11.24 3.23
CA GLN A 183 17.93 -12.43 3.28
C GLN A 183 19.34 -12.14 3.82
N MET A 184 19.92 -10.98 3.50
CA MET A 184 21.20 -10.55 4.07
C MET A 184 21.10 -10.36 5.59
N ASN A 185 20.00 -9.76 6.09
CA ASN A 185 19.78 -9.61 7.52
C ASN A 185 19.70 -10.97 8.25
N ILE A 186 19.03 -11.97 7.66
CA ILE A 186 18.97 -13.33 8.23
C ILE A 186 20.38 -13.91 8.34
N ARG A 187 21.14 -13.86 7.25
CA ARG A 187 22.52 -14.35 7.24
C ARG A 187 23.37 -13.64 8.31
N ASP A 188 23.26 -12.32 8.40
CA ASP A 188 24.04 -11.52 9.33
C ASP A 188 23.74 -11.88 10.78
N ASN A 189 22.46 -12.13 11.09
CA ASN A 189 22.03 -12.66 12.39
C ASN A 189 22.62 -14.06 12.66
N GLU A 190 22.57 -14.98 11.70
CA GLU A 190 23.13 -16.33 11.83
C GLU A 190 24.65 -16.34 12.02
N LYS A 191 25.35 -15.40 11.37
CA LYS A 191 26.82 -15.26 11.44
C LYS A 191 27.28 -14.32 12.54
N ASN A 192 26.35 -13.69 13.24
CA ASN A 192 26.60 -12.66 14.26
C ASN A 192 27.57 -11.58 13.76
N THR A 193 27.36 -11.09 12.54
CA THR A 193 28.17 -10.04 11.92
C THR A 193 27.37 -9.23 10.91
N ASN A 194 27.59 -7.93 10.86
CA ASN A 194 27.11 -7.02 9.81
C ASN A 194 28.25 -6.57 8.87
N VAL A 195 29.42 -7.21 8.94
CA VAL A 195 30.59 -6.84 8.16
C VAL A 195 30.63 -7.67 6.88
N HIS A 196 30.29 -7.04 5.76
CA HIS A 196 30.23 -7.66 4.43
C HIS A 196 31.62 -7.80 3.77
N ARG A 197 32.59 -8.39 4.48
CA ARG A 197 33.95 -8.62 3.93
C ARG A 197 34.05 -9.89 3.09
N TYR A 198 33.21 -10.88 3.37
CA TYR A 198 33.22 -12.18 2.71
C TYR A 198 31.82 -12.52 2.20
N GLY A 199 31.73 -13.04 0.99
CA GLY A 199 30.51 -13.68 0.46
C GLY A 199 30.55 -15.19 0.71
N TYR A 200 29.37 -15.82 0.78
CA TYR A 200 29.26 -17.25 1.10
C TYR A 200 28.63 -18.07 -0.03
N ALA A 201 28.54 -17.49 -1.24
CA ALA A 201 27.86 -18.09 -2.39
C ALA A 201 26.42 -18.50 -2.04
N GLU A 202 25.72 -17.59 -1.35
CA GLU A 202 24.40 -17.81 -0.81
C GLU A 202 23.40 -18.18 -1.91
N LYS A 203 22.57 -19.20 -1.64
CA LYS A 203 21.45 -19.54 -2.51
C LYS A 203 20.37 -18.48 -2.37
N LEU A 204 20.06 -17.76 -3.44
CA LEU A 204 19.05 -16.70 -3.41
C LEU A 204 17.65 -17.31 -3.29
N ASN A 205 16.87 -16.87 -2.29
CA ASN A 205 15.56 -17.46 -2.01
C ASN A 205 14.56 -17.21 -3.16
N TYR A 206 14.46 -15.96 -3.64
CA TYR A 206 13.56 -15.63 -4.75
C TYR A 206 13.88 -16.46 -6.00
N LEU A 207 15.17 -16.71 -6.30
CA LEU A 207 15.59 -17.48 -7.47
C LEU A 207 15.17 -18.96 -7.39
N SER A 208 15.14 -19.51 -6.17
CA SER A 208 14.64 -20.87 -5.94
C SER A 208 13.16 -20.98 -6.30
N ILE A 209 12.35 -19.98 -5.95
CA ILE A 209 10.93 -19.92 -6.32
C ILE A 209 10.78 -19.65 -7.82
N TYR A 210 11.52 -18.69 -8.37
CA TYR A 210 11.48 -18.32 -9.79
C TYR A 210 11.72 -19.51 -10.72
N ASN A 211 12.66 -20.39 -10.37
CA ASN A 211 13.01 -21.57 -11.17
C ASN A 211 12.09 -22.78 -10.93
N ASP A 212 11.25 -22.75 -9.89
CA ASP A 212 10.32 -23.83 -9.58
C ASP A 212 8.95 -23.58 -10.20
N GLU A 213 8.77 -24.11 -11.42
CA GLU A 213 7.52 -23.98 -12.15
C GLU A 213 6.31 -24.61 -11.45
N SER A 214 6.52 -25.57 -10.53
CA SER A 214 5.43 -26.21 -9.78
C SER A 214 4.79 -25.27 -8.76
N THR A 215 5.50 -24.22 -8.37
CA THR A 215 5.01 -23.22 -7.41
C THR A 215 4.31 -22.03 -8.08
N MET A 216 4.42 -21.92 -9.40
CA MET A 216 3.90 -20.77 -10.13
C MET A 216 2.37 -20.81 -10.19
N PRO A 217 1.69 -19.71 -9.86
CA PRO A 217 0.25 -19.60 -10.09
C PRO A 217 -0.08 -19.73 -11.58
N SER A 218 -1.31 -20.15 -11.89
CA SER A 218 -1.83 -20.33 -13.25
C SER A 218 -2.02 -19.02 -14.05
N PHE A 219 -1.41 -17.92 -13.64
CA PHE A 219 -1.56 -16.59 -14.23
C PHE A 219 -0.71 -16.35 -15.49
N LEU A 220 0.10 -17.33 -15.90
CA LEU A 220 0.97 -17.23 -17.07
C LEU A 220 0.16 -17.31 -18.37
N LYS A 221 0.53 -16.47 -19.35
CA LYS A 221 -0.12 -16.35 -20.64
C LYS A 221 0.74 -16.98 -21.73
N VAL A 222 0.19 -17.92 -22.50
CA VAL A 222 0.94 -18.68 -23.53
C VAL A 222 1.65 -17.76 -24.53
N SER A 223 1.08 -16.60 -24.85
CA SER A 223 1.53 -15.72 -25.93
C SER A 223 2.35 -14.50 -25.50
N ASP A 224 2.65 -14.31 -24.21
CA ASP A 224 3.33 -13.09 -23.73
C ASP A 224 4.52 -13.41 -22.82
N GLU A 225 5.68 -13.63 -23.43
CA GLU A 225 6.93 -13.98 -22.74
C GLU A 225 7.39 -12.87 -21.78
N THR A 226 7.26 -11.61 -22.17
CA THR A 226 7.64 -10.47 -21.31
C THR A 226 6.75 -10.40 -20.08
N TYR A 227 5.42 -10.48 -20.25
CA TYR A 227 4.49 -10.56 -19.13
C TYR A 227 4.80 -11.75 -18.23
N ASN A 228 5.06 -12.93 -18.80
CA ASN A 228 5.36 -14.14 -18.02
C ASN A 228 6.64 -13.99 -17.20
N HIS A 229 7.69 -13.44 -17.80
CA HIS A 229 8.95 -13.19 -17.10
C HIS A 229 8.76 -12.25 -15.90
N ILE A 230 8.06 -11.13 -16.11
CA ILE A 230 7.77 -10.16 -15.05
C ILE A 230 6.87 -10.78 -13.98
N SER A 231 5.87 -11.56 -14.39
CA SER A 231 4.97 -12.28 -13.47
C SER A 231 5.73 -13.27 -12.59
N LYS A 232 6.59 -14.11 -13.18
CA LYS A 232 7.43 -15.06 -12.44
C LYS A 232 8.33 -14.31 -11.45
N LEU A 233 8.96 -13.22 -11.89
CA LEU A 233 9.84 -12.42 -11.05
C LEU A 233 9.08 -11.77 -9.89
N LEU A 234 7.94 -11.14 -10.16
CA LEU A 234 7.07 -10.51 -9.17
C LEU A 234 6.57 -11.53 -8.14
N TYR A 235 6.03 -12.67 -8.59
CA TYR A 235 5.58 -13.75 -7.72
C TYR A 235 6.71 -14.25 -6.82
N SER A 236 7.88 -14.51 -7.41
CA SER A 236 9.05 -15.00 -6.66
C SER A 236 9.52 -14.02 -5.59
N ALA A 237 9.49 -12.71 -5.88
CA ALA A 237 9.85 -11.66 -4.94
C ALA A 237 8.86 -11.62 -3.76
N VAL A 238 7.55 -11.52 -4.03
CA VAL A 238 6.55 -11.41 -2.95
C VAL A 238 6.47 -12.67 -2.10
N LYS A 239 6.60 -13.86 -2.71
CA LYS A 239 6.53 -15.13 -1.99
C LYS A 239 7.76 -15.33 -1.11
N SER A 240 8.95 -14.97 -1.62
CA SER A 240 10.19 -15.03 -0.85
C SER A 240 10.18 -14.01 0.28
N TYR A 241 9.81 -12.76 0.01
CA TYR A 241 9.76 -11.72 1.04
C TYR A 241 8.82 -12.10 2.18
N ASP A 242 7.59 -12.54 1.85
CA ASP A 242 6.59 -12.91 2.86
C ASP A 242 7.09 -14.05 3.75
N GLY A 243 7.67 -15.10 3.16
CA GLY A 243 8.23 -16.23 3.91
C GLY A 243 9.39 -15.83 4.82
N LEU A 244 10.29 -14.96 4.34
CA LEU A 244 11.41 -14.46 5.13
C LEU A 244 10.94 -13.52 6.26
N SER A 245 9.97 -12.65 6.00
CA SER A 245 9.43 -11.72 7.01
C SER A 245 8.76 -12.46 8.15
N VAL A 246 8.01 -13.53 7.87
CA VAL A 246 7.44 -14.41 8.91
C VAL A 246 8.53 -15.00 9.81
N SER A 247 9.71 -15.34 9.27
CA SER A 247 10.79 -15.92 10.06
C SER A 247 11.57 -14.92 10.92
N LEU A 248 11.51 -13.63 10.58
CA LEU A 248 12.31 -12.57 11.22
C LEU A 248 11.54 -11.74 12.25
N ASN A 249 10.21 -11.68 12.15
CA ASN A 249 9.40 -10.80 12.98
C ASN A 249 8.11 -11.51 13.41
N ASP A 250 8.03 -11.89 14.68
CA ASP A 250 6.86 -12.59 15.25
C ASP A 250 5.57 -11.77 15.19
N LEU A 251 5.66 -10.43 15.04
CA LEU A 251 4.50 -9.56 14.86
C LEU A 251 4.03 -9.50 13.41
N TYR A 252 4.86 -9.91 12.45
CA TYR A 252 4.50 -9.93 11.04
C TYR A 252 3.54 -11.07 10.73
N LYS A 253 2.37 -10.72 10.20
CA LYS A 253 1.41 -11.68 9.65
C LYS A 253 1.59 -11.75 8.15
N SER A 254 1.65 -12.98 7.62
CA SER A 254 1.70 -13.23 6.18
C SER A 254 0.57 -12.51 5.45
N ARG A 255 0.90 -11.88 4.32
CA ARG A 255 -0.06 -11.13 3.49
C ARG A 255 -0.19 -11.70 2.08
N ILE A 256 0.60 -12.74 1.75
CA ILE A 256 0.66 -13.31 0.41
C ILE A 256 -0.68 -13.80 -0.12
N GLU A 257 -1.51 -14.43 0.72
CA GLU A 257 -2.82 -14.95 0.30
C GLU A 257 -3.76 -13.83 -0.17
N LYS A 258 -3.75 -12.68 0.53
CA LYS A 258 -4.55 -11.51 0.16
C LYS A 258 -4.06 -10.90 -1.14
N TYR A 259 -2.74 -10.79 -1.30
CA TYR A 259 -2.13 -10.33 -2.54
C TYR A 259 -2.46 -11.23 -3.73
N LEU A 260 -2.36 -12.56 -3.57
CA LEU A 260 -2.69 -13.51 -4.65
C LEU A 260 -4.18 -13.49 -5.01
N ALA A 261 -5.07 -13.26 -4.05
CA ALA A 261 -6.49 -13.07 -4.34
C ALA A 261 -6.73 -11.81 -5.19
N ILE A 262 -5.99 -10.71 -4.95
CA ILE A 262 -6.07 -9.50 -5.78
C ILE A 262 -5.55 -9.78 -7.19
N TRP A 263 -4.42 -10.49 -7.29
CA TRP A 263 -3.86 -10.89 -8.56
C TRP A 263 -4.84 -11.75 -9.37
N GLU A 264 -5.41 -12.78 -8.76
CA GLU A 264 -6.38 -13.65 -9.43
C GLU A 264 -7.58 -12.85 -9.96
N PHE A 265 -8.10 -11.90 -9.18
CA PHE A 265 -9.16 -11.01 -9.64
C PHE A 265 -8.72 -10.18 -10.86
N TYR A 266 -7.54 -9.56 -10.79
CA TYR A 266 -7.00 -8.76 -11.89
C TYR A 266 -6.75 -9.53 -13.19
N CYS A 267 -6.50 -10.84 -13.13
CA CYS A 267 -6.35 -11.67 -14.32
C CYS A 267 -7.69 -12.05 -14.98
N LYS A 268 -8.82 -11.89 -14.30
CA LYS A 268 -10.17 -12.18 -14.82
C LYS A 268 -10.80 -10.99 -15.55
N GLU A 269 -10.32 -9.77 -15.28
CA GLU A 269 -10.70 -8.52 -15.94
C GLU A 269 -9.95 -8.33 -17.27
#